data_AF-A0A2W4QJP1-F1
#
_entry.id   AF-A0A2W4QJP1-F1
#
_cell.length_a   1.000
_cell.length_b   1.000
_cell.length_c   1.000
_cell.angle_alpha   90.00
_cell.angle_beta   90.00
_cell.angle_gamma   90.00
#
_symmetry.space_group_name_H-M   'P 1'
#
loop_
_entity.id
_entity.type
_entity.pdbx_description
1 polymer ?
#
loop_
_entity_poly.entity_id
_entity_poly.type
_entity_poly.pdbx_seq_one_letter_code
_entity_poly.pdbx_strand_id
1 'polypeptide(L)'
;MDDSFAAKLLANFLIALGVTLGGSLSGAAASLLAGGHPLDRLRYLSEDLRLWGILVAVSGSFEPLRHLEQGLLFGQGRALARQVVSLVVAMAGANVAYFLIQTVAGRRP
;
A
#
# COMPACT_ATOMS: atom_id res chain seq x y z
N MET A 1 14.41 15.80 12.28
CA MET A 1 13.49 14.73 11.82
C MET A 1 14.14 13.44 12.23
N ASP A 2 13.44 12.55 12.95
CA ASP A 2 14.04 11.29 13.40
C ASP A 2 14.31 10.42 12.16
N ASP A 3 15.57 10.12 11.81
CA ASP A 3 15.93 9.38 10.59
C ASP A 3 15.19 8.03 10.48
N SER A 4 14.88 7.43 11.63
CA SER A 4 14.06 6.21 11.73
C SER A 4 12.62 6.39 11.23
N PHE A 5 12.01 7.58 11.40
CA PHE A 5 10.64 7.82 10.93
C PHE A 5 10.59 7.99 9.42
N ALA A 6 11.53 8.74 8.83
CA ALA A 6 11.64 8.87 7.38
C ALA A 6 11.89 7.50 6.71
N ALA A 7 12.76 6.67 7.29
CA ALA A 7 12.99 5.30 6.82
C ALA A 7 11.72 4.44 6.88
N LYS A 8 10.91 4.54 7.95
CA LYS A 8 9.62 3.85 8.06
C LYS A 8 8.62 4.30 7.00
N LEU A 9 8.53 5.60 6.74
CA LEU A 9 7.66 6.14 5.70
C LEU A 9 8.07 5.60 4.32
N LEU A 10 9.37 5.62 4.01
CA LEU A 10 9.89 5.08 2.76
C LEU A 10 9.63 3.58 2.63
N ALA A 11 9.83 2.82 3.71
CA ALA A 11 9.53 1.40 3.75
C ALA A 11 8.03 1.14 3.48
N ASN A 12 7.13 1.84 4.17
CA ASN A 12 5.69 1.70 3.95
C ASN A 12 5.29 2.05 2.51
N PHE A 13 5.89 3.09 1.93
CA PHE A 13 5.68 3.45 0.53
C PHE A 13 6.12 2.34 -0.42
N LEU A 14 7.36 1.83 -0.27
CA LEU A 14 7.92 0.78 -1.11
C LEU A 14 7.18 -0.55 -0.97
N ILE A 15 6.77 -0.92 0.26
CA ILE A 15 6.02 -2.15 0.52
C ILE A 15 4.65 -2.08 -0.16
N ALA A 16 3.90 -0.99 0.05
CA ALA A 16 2.59 -0.83 -0.58
C ALA A 16 2.70 -0.82 -2.12
N LEU A 17 3.67 -0.09 -2.65
CA LEU A 17 3.97 -0.06 -4.09
C LEU A 17 4.29 -1.46 -4.62
N GLY A 18 5.20 -2.18 -3.97
CA GLY A 18 5.67 -3.50 -4.39
C GLY A 18 4.59 -4.56 -4.33
N VAL A 19 3.76 -4.58 -3.29
CA VAL A 19 2.64 -5.52 -3.15
C VAL A 19 1.60 -5.30 -4.25
N THR A 20 1.20 -4.05 -4.47
CA THR A 20 0.21 -3.73 -5.51
C THR A 20 0.76 -4.01 -6.92
N LEU A 21 2.01 -3.65 -7.23
CA LEU A 21 2.63 -3.95 -8.53
C LEU A 21 2.86 -5.45 -8.73
N GLY A 22 3.57 -6.09 -7.81
CA GLY A 22 3.96 -7.48 -7.92
C GLY A 22 2.76 -8.43 -7.95
N GLY A 23 1.77 -8.21 -7.10
CA GLY A 23 0.57 -9.04 -7.08
C GLY A 23 -0.26 -8.90 -8.36
N SER A 24 -0.39 -7.68 -8.89
CA SER A 24 -1.14 -7.44 -10.13
C SER A 24 -0.44 -8.08 -11.33
N LEU A 25 0.88 -7.88 -11.46
CA LEU A 25 1.68 -8.46 -12.54
C LEU A 25 1.67 -9.99 -12.49
N SER A 26 1.84 -10.56 -11.29
CA SER A 26 1.80 -12.02 -11.10
C SER A 26 0.42 -12.59 -11.40
N GLY A 27 -0.65 -11.91 -10.99
CA GLY A 27 -2.02 -12.30 -11.29
C GLY A 27 -2.32 -12.27 -12.80
N ALA A 28 -1.83 -11.25 -13.49
CA ALA A 28 -1.94 -11.14 -14.94
C ALA A 28 -1.14 -12.24 -15.67
N ALA A 29 0.08 -12.55 -15.22
CA ALA A 29 0.87 -13.65 -15.73
C ALA A 29 0.17 -15.00 -15.55
N ALA A 30 -0.45 -15.23 -14.39
CA ALA A 30 -1.28 -16.42 -14.16
C ALA A 30 -2.49 -16.47 -15.12
N SER A 31 -3.06 -15.33 -15.50
CA SER A 31 -4.15 -15.27 -16.49
C SER A 31 -3.69 -15.63 -17.89
N LEU A 32 -2.48 -15.20 -18.27
CA LEU A 32 -1.88 -15.56 -19.56
C LEU A 32 -1.73 -17.07 -19.68
N LEU A 33 -1.20 -17.71 -18.64
CA LEU A 33 -1.02 -19.16 -18.60
C LEU A 33 -2.34 -19.93 -18.61
N ALA A 34 -3.40 -19.34 -18.03
CA ALA A 34 -4.74 -19.93 -18.01
C ALA A 34 -5.57 -19.63 -19.28
N GLY A 35 -5.03 -18.93 -20.28
CA GLY A 35 -5.74 -18.59 -21.52
C GLY A 35 -6.81 -17.51 -21.37
N GLY A 36 -6.79 -16.72 -20.29
CA GLY A 36 -7.73 -15.62 -20.05
C GLY A 36 -7.24 -14.27 -20.59
N HIS A 37 -8.01 -13.21 -20.34
CA HIS A 37 -7.68 -11.84 -20.74
C HIS A 37 -6.76 -11.18 -19.68
N PRO A 38 -5.45 -11.04 -19.95
CA PRO A 38 -4.49 -10.60 -18.94
C PRO A 38 -4.65 -9.14 -18.54
N LEU A 39 -5.07 -8.29 -19.47
CA LEU A 39 -5.20 -6.85 -19.24
C LEU A 39 -6.39 -6.52 -18.33
N ASP A 40 -7.50 -7.23 -18.48
CA ASP A 40 -8.67 -7.04 -17.61
C ASP A 40 -8.37 -7.53 -16.21
N ARG A 41 -7.69 -8.68 -16.08
CA ARG A 41 -7.27 -9.19 -14.78
C ARG A 41 -6.24 -8.26 -14.12
N LEU A 42 -5.28 -7.74 -14.87
CA LEU A 42 -4.28 -6.79 -14.39
C LEU A 42 -4.95 -5.54 -13.79
N ARG A 43 -5.97 -4.99 -14.46
CA ARG A 43 -6.75 -3.84 -14.00
C ARG A 43 -7.51 -4.15 -12.72
N TYR A 44 -8.29 -5.23 -12.71
CA TYR A 44 -9.07 -5.64 -11.54
C TYR A 44 -8.19 -5.86 -10.30
N LEU A 45 -7.08 -6.61 -10.46
CA LEU A 45 -6.17 -6.84 -9.34
C LEU A 45 -5.47 -5.57 -8.87
N SER A 46 -5.16 -4.62 -9.76
CA SER A 46 -4.51 -3.37 -9.34
C SER A 46 -5.39 -2.50 -8.45
N GLU A 47 -6.71 -2.58 -8.62
CA GLU A 47 -7.66 -1.85 -7.78
C GLU A 47 -7.87 -2.55 -6.43
N ASP A 48 -8.04 -3.87 -6.44
CA ASP A 48 -8.21 -4.66 -5.21
C ASP A 48 -6.93 -4.66 -4.35
N LEU A 49 -5.78 -4.91 -4.97
CA LEU A 49 -4.48 -4.95 -4.30
C LEU A 49 -3.98 -3.59 -3.83
N ARG A 50 -4.64 -2.50 -4.21
CA ARG A 50 -4.34 -1.16 -3.71
C ARG A 50 -4.65 -1.08 -2.21
N LEU A 51 -5.82 -1.57 -1.80
CA LEU A 51 -6.22 -1.62 -0.39
C LEU A 51 -5.44 -2.68 0.39
N TRP A 52 -5.23 -3.86 -0.21
CA TRP A 52 -4.42 -4.92 0.40
C TRP A 52 -2.95 -4.51 0.60
N GLY A 53 -2.36 -3.81 -0.37
CA GLY A 53 -0.99 -3.31 -0.27
C GLY A 53 -0.79 -2.30 0.86
N ILE A 54 -1.78 -1.42 1.08
CA ILE A 54 -1.79 -0.49 2.22
C ILE A 54 -1.88 -1.28 3.53
N LEU A 55 -2.75 -2.28 3.62
CA LEU A 55 -2.91 -3.11 4.82
C LEU A 55 -1.61 -3.84 5.18
N VAL A 56 -0.93 -4.42 4.18
CA VAL A 56 0.35 -5.12 4.38
C VAL A 56 1.43 -4.15 4.87
N ALA A 57 1.52 -2.95 4.28
CA ALA A 57 2.48 -1.93 4.71
C ALA A 57 2.22 -1.47 6.15
N VAL A 58 0.96 -1.41 6.58
CA VAL A 58 0.59 -1.03 7.94
C VAL A 58 0.71 -2.20 8.93
N SER A 59 0.69 -3.46 8.49
CA SER A 59 0.70 -4.63 9.37
C SER A 59 1.93 -4.72 10.30
N GLY A 60 3.08 -4.19 9.89
CA GLY A 60 4.26 -4.07 10.76
C GLY A 60 4.14 -2.99 11.85
N SER A 61 3.10 -2.16 11.79
CA SER A 61 2.81 -1.05 12.70
C SER A 61 1.54 -1.30 13.52
N PHE A 62 1.24 -2.55 13.94
CA PHE A 62 0.17 -2.87 14.90
C PHE A 62 0.57 -2.74 16.39
N GLU A 63 1.80 -2.34 16.71
CA GLU A 63 2.19 -1.89 18.05
C GLU A 63 1.37 -0.70 18.65
N PRO A 64 0.70 0.16 17.85
CA PRO A 64 -0.13 1.25 18.34
C PRO A 64 -1.34 0.82 19.12
N LEU A 65 -1.88 -0.41 19.04
CA LEU A 65 -3.07 -0.73 19.87
C LEU A 65 -2.75 -0.62 21.37
N ARG A 66 -1.56 -1.06 21.80
CA ARG A 66 -1.07 -0.89 23.18
C ARG A 66 -0.76 0.56 23.55
N HIS A 67 -0.24 1.33 22.59
CA HIS A 67 0.01 2.76 22.79
C HIS A 67 -1.22 3.66 22.55
N LEU A 68 -2.32 3.12 22.00
CA LEU A 68 -3.58 3.82 21.79
C LEU A 68 -4.44 3.72 23.05
N GLU A 69 -4.44 2.57 23.74
CA GLU A 69 -4.97 2.48 25.11
C GLU A 69 -4.25 3.46 26.04
N GLN A 70 -2.92 3.55 25.97
CA GLN A 70 -2.17 4.52 26.77
C GLN A 70 -2.29 5.96 26.23
N GLY A 71 -2.31 6.17 24.91
CA GLY A 71 -2.27 7.49 24.29
C GLY A 71 -3.61 8.22 24.27
N LEU A 72 -4.72 7.49 24.17
CA LEU A 72 -6.08 8.05 24.28
C LEU A 72 -6.40 8.42 25.74
N LEU A 73 -5.84 7.69 26.71
CA LEU A 73 -5.97 7.98 28.13
C LEU A 73 -4.98 9.06 28.64
N PHE A 74 -3.83 9.26 27.97
CA PHE A 74 -2.78 10.23 28.39
C PHE A 74 -2.54 11.42 27.41
N GLY A 75 -3.33 11.60 26.36
CA GLY A 75 -3.25 12.78 25.48
C GLY A 75 -2.12 12.76 24.42
N GLN A 76 -1.71 11.58 23.94
CA GLN A 76 -0.63 11.44 22.94
C GLN A 76 -1.10 11.64 21.48
N GLY A 77 -1.71 12.78 21.16
CA GLY A 77 -2.16 13.09 19.78
C GLY A 77 -1.05 13.01 18.71
N ARG A 78 0.22 13.15 19.12
CA ARG A 78 1.40 13.03 18.24
C ARG A 78 1.61 11.61 17.69
N ALA A 79 1.23 10.56 18.42
CA ALA A 79 1.37 9.18 17.96
C ALA A 79 0.32 8.84 16.88
N LEU A 80 -0.93 9.25 17.12
CA LEU A 80 -2.02 9.18 16.14
C LEU A 80 -1.67 9.93 14.85
N ALA A 81 -1.18 11.16 14.97
CA ALA A 81 -0.77 11.95 13.80
C ALA A 81 0.31 11.25 12.96
N ARG A 82 1.33 10.65 13.61
CA ARG A 82 2.37 9.88 12.91
C ARG A 82 1.79 8.67 12.18
N GLN A 83 0.80 8.01 12.76
CA GLN A 83 0.15 6.85 12.17
C GLN A 83 -0.67 7.23 10.92
N VAL A 84 -1.41 8.34 10.97
CA VAL A 84 -2.12 8.90 9.82
C VAL A 84 -1.15 9.26 8.69
N VAL A 85 -0.02 9.92 9.01
CA VAL A 85 1.01 10.25 8.01
C VAL A 85 1.56 8.98 7.35
N SER A 86 1.86 7.94 8.13
CA SER A 86 2.31 6.64 7.59
C SER A 86 1.28 5.99 6.67
N LEU A 87 -0.01 6.09 6.97
CA LEU A 87 -1.08 5.57 6.13
C LEU A 87 -1.16 6.34 4.80
N VAL A 88 -1.11 7.68 4.85
CA VAL A 88 -1.13 8.52 3.64
C VAL A 88 0.06 8.22 2.73
N VAL A 89 1.24 7.99 3.30
CA VAL A 89 2.44 7.62 2.52
C VAL A 89 2.29 6.22 1.90
N ALA A 90 1.74 5.24 2.62
CA ALA A 90 1.45 3.92 2.04
C ALA A 90 0.41 4.01 0.90
N MET A 91 -0.64 4.84 1.08
CA MET A 91 -1.63 5.11 0.04
C MET A 91 -0.99 5.73 -1.20
N ALA A 92 -0.04 6.66 -1.03
CA ALA A 92 0.69 7.23 -2.16
C ALA A 92 1.46 6.16 -2.94
N GLY A 93 2.13 5.21 -2.25
CA GLY A 93 2.84 4.10 -2.88
C GLY A 93 1.92 3.19 -3.70
N ALA A 94 0.79 2.78 -3.10
CA ALA A 94 -0.22 1.97 -3.79
C ALA A 94 -0.86 2.70 -4.98
N ASN A 95 -1.10 4.01 -4.86
CA ASN A 95 -1.63 4.83 -5.96
C ASN A 95 -0.65 4.92 -7.12
N VAL A 96 0.65 5.11 -6.85
CA VAL A 96 1.70 5.15 -7.89
C VAL A 96 1.76 3.81 -8.62
N ALA A 97 1.72 2.69 -7.90
CA ALA A 97 1.63 1.36 -8.50
C ALA A 97 0.41 1.21 -9.41
N TYR A 98 -0.77 1.61 -8.93
CA TYR A 98 -2.01 1.58 -9.70
C TYR A 98 -1.92 2.42 -10.98
N PHE A 99 -1.44 3.66 -10.90
CA PHE A 99 -1.24 4.51 -12.07
C PHE A 99 -0.28 3.88 -13.08
N LEU A 100 0.83 3.31 -12.62
CA LEU A 100 1.81 2.65 -13.49
C LEU A 100 1.22 1.42 -14.19
N ILE A 101 0.37 0.67 -13.50
CA ILE A 101 -0.33 -0.46 -14.09
C ILE A 101 -1.34 0.01 -15.13
N GLN A 102 -2.10 1.07 -14.85
CA GLN A 102 -3.08 1.60 -15.78
C GLN A 102 -2.45 2.16 -17.07
N THR A 103 -1.30 2.82 -16.97
CA THR A 103 -0.58 3.31 -18.15
C THR A 103 -0.08 2.16 -19.02
N VAL A 104 0.45 1.09 -18.41
CA VAL A 104 0.85 -0.13 -19.12
C VAL A 104 -0.36 -0.85 -19.72
N ALA A 105 -1.50 -0.87 -19.03
CA ALA A 105 -2.74 -1.46 -19.51
C ALA A 105 -3.45 -0.61 -20.59
N GLY A 106 -2.86 0.50 -21.05
CA GLY A 106 -3.36 1.29 -22.17
C GLY A 106 -4.61 2.13 -21.89
N ARG A 107 -5.02 2.28 -20.62
CA ARG A 107 -6.14 3.17 -20.26
C ARG A 107 -5.57 4.53 -19.88
N ARG A 108 -5.93 5.58 -20.62
CA ARG A 108 -5.64 6.96 -20.20
C ARG A 108 -6.43 7.24 -18.90
N PRO A 109 -5.77 7.76 -17.86
CA PRO A 109 -6.38 7.96 -16.55
C PRO A 109 -7.59 8.90 -16.61
#